data_AF-A0A536B519-F1
#
_entry.id   AF-A0A536B519-F1
#
_cell.length_a   1.000
_cell.length_b   1.000
_cell.length_c   1.000
_cell.angle_alpha   90.00
_cell.angle_beta   90.00
_cell.angle_gamma   90.00
#
_symmetry.space_group_name_H-M   'P 1'
#
loop_
_entity.id
_entity.type
_entity.pdbx_description
1 polymer ?
#
loop_
_entity_poly.entity_id
_entity_poly.type
_entity_poly.pdbx_seq_one_letter_code
_entity_poly.pdbx_strand_id
1 'polypeptide(L)'
;MVTTYPTSKNQVTEDAREISPLDDLRTSWVAAYRQKHAEADWWAEGFGAVEHSLETQERVFRMAEQLVGRGIVRLAVCAALRQADGVAQLSTGTLHEGALQTRHLYLQGRALRSDDYRRDPWSSSLPAAAAGCGVIDTLLSAHGIVVNLLPPDAFEEQLGRAGQRWLPQPQEGRAIILLDETLRLDHLRANGFDPITFDGVDPAAFAWAIFELAARAEDAATQLRCDCHPGIRPIPVGVAVERSSHGLMNAEWRPVTSLVPADA
;
A
#
# COMPACT_ATOMS: atom_id res chain seq x y z
N MET A 1 45.49 -9.76 47.02
CA MET A 1 44.02 -9.90 47.05
C MET A 1 43.53 -9.97 45.61
N VAL A 2 43.24 -11.17 45.14
CA VAL A 2 42.71 -11.43 43.79
C VAL A 2 41.24 -11.75 43.98
N THR A 3 40.36 -10.86 43.51
CA THR A 3 38.91 -11.05 43.57
C THR A 3 38.48 -11.87 42.37
N THR A 4 38.01 -13.09 42.61
CA THR A 4 37.34 -13.93 41.62
C THR A 4 35.85 -13.57 41.59
N TYR A 5 35.32 -13.31 40.40
CA TYR A 5 33.88 -13.21 40.14
C TYR A 5 33.31 -14.62 39.88
N PRO A 6 32.13 -14.98 40.42
CA PRO A 6 31.43 -16.17 39.98
C PRO A 6 30.63 -15.89 38.70
N THR A 7 30.86 -16.76 37.71
CA THR A 7 30.17 -16.83 36.41
C THR A 7 28.72 -17.28 36.62
N SER A 8 27.76 -16.40 36.29
CA SER A 8 26.35 -16.81 36.13
C SER A 8 26.13 -17.34 34.72
N LYS A 9 26.02 -18.68 34.61
CA LYS A 9 25.42 -19.34 33.45
C LYS A 9 23.90 -19.25 33.55
N ASN A 10 23.25 -19.24 32.38
CA ASN A 10 21.82 -19.35 32.11
C ASN A 10 21.01 -18.06 32.16
N GLN A 11 21.00 -17.37 31.02
CA GLN A 11 19.79 -16.76 30.45
C GLN A 11 19.87 -16.97 28.94
N VAL A 12 19.47 -18.17 28.52
CA VAL A 12 19.10 -18.48 27.14
C VAL A 12 17.59 -18.71 27.19
N THR A 13 16.89 -18.09 26.23
CA THR A 13 15.47 -18.20 25.89
C THR A 13 14.44 -17.57 26.85
N GLU A 14 14.06 -16.31 26.59
CA GLU A 14 12.64 -15.88 26.61
C GLU A 14 12.43 -14.48 26.02
N ASP A 15 12.92 -14.23 24.79
CA ASP A 15 12.37 -13.15 23.94
C ASP A 15 11.12 -13.67 23.22
N ALA A 16 10.09 -14.03 24.00
CA ALA A 16 8.75 -14.18 23.47
C ALA A 16 8.24 -12.76 23.19
N ARG A 17 8.31 -12.36 21.91
CA ARG A 17 7.68 -11.14 21.39
C ARG A 17 6.23 -11.12 21.91
N GLU A 18 5.85 -10.14 22.72
CA GLU A 18 4.46 -9.88 23.07
C GLU A 18 3.70 -9.60 21.76
N ILE A 19 2.99 -10.60 21.24
CA ILE A 19 2.08 -10.45 20.12
C ILE A 19 0.82 -9.77 20.67
N SER A 20 0.42 -8.64 20.10
CA SER A 20 -0.77 -7.91 20.56
C SER A 20 -2.02 -8.77 20.35
N PRO A 21 -3.01 -8.77 21.28
CA PRO A 21 -4.29 -9.47 21.07
C PRO A 21 -5.00 -9.09 19.76
N LEU A 22 -4.72 -7.90 19.22
CA LEU A 22 -5.23 -7.46 17.92
C LEU A 22 -4.58 -8.22 16.76
N ASP A 23 -3.29 -8.54 16.86
CA ASP A 23 -2.56 -9.30 15.84
C ASP A 23 -3.00 -10.76 15.83
N ASP A 24 -3.31 -11.34 16.99
CA ASP A 24 -3.90 -12.69 17.10
C ASP A 24 -5.29 -12.76 16.45
N LEU A 25 -6.13 -11.74 16.67
CA LEU A 25 -7.45 -11.67 16.04
C LEU A 25 -7.35 -11.50 14.52
N ARG A 26 -6.43 -10.66 14.03
CA ARG A 26 -6.18 -10.50 12.60
C ARG A 26 -5.70 -11.82 11.99
N THR A 27 -4.74 -12.48 12.63
CA THR A 27 -4.16 -13.75 12.15
C THR A 27 -5.23 -14.83 12.02
N SER A 28 -6.01 -15.02 13.08
CA SER A 28 -7.09 -16.01 13.09
C SER A 28 -8.18 -15.71 12.05
N TRP A 29 -8.57 -14.45 11.89
CA TRP A 29 -9.57 -14.04 10.90
C TRP A 29 -9.10 -14.26 9.47
N VAL A 30 -7.87 -13.86 9.14
CA VAL A 30 -7.28 -14.06 7.79
C VAL A 30 -7.19 -15.56 7.46
N ALA A 31 -6.72 -16.38 8.40
CA ALA A 31 -6.63 -17.83 8.21
C ALA A 31 -8.01 -18.48 7.97
N ALA A 32 -9.02 -18.11 8.77
CA ALA A 32 -10.38 -18.59 8.59
C ALA A 32 -10.99 -18.15 7.26
N TYR A 33 -10.70 -16.91 6.82
CA TYR A 33 -11.18 -16.39 5.54
C TYR A 33 -10.59 -17.18 4.36
N ARG A 34 -9.28 -17.44 4.37
CA ARG A 34 -8.60 -18.27 3.36
C ARG A 34 -9.16 -19.68 3.29
N GLN A 35 -9.35 -20.32 4.45
CA GLN A 35 -9.92 -21.67 4.51
C GLN A 35 -11.34 -21.74 3.91
N LYS A 36 -12.13 -20.68 4.09
CA LYS A 36 -13.51 -20.61 3.60
C LYS A 36 -13.58 -20.26 2.11
N HIS A 37 -12.61 -19.53 1.58
CA HIS A 37 -12.62 -18.97 0.23
C HIS A 37 -11.37 -19.40 -0.55
N ALA A 38 -11.51 -20.45 -1.36
CA ALA A 38 -10.41 -21.02 -2.14
C ALA A 38 -9.76 -19.99 -3.09
N GLU A 39 -10.55 -19.08 -3.67
CA GLU A 39 -10.02 -18.00 -4.50
C GLU A 39 -9.12 -17.01 -3.73
N ALA A 40 -9.41 -16.81 -2.45
CA ALA A 40 -8.65 -15.92 -1.58
C ALA A 40 -7.37 -16.59 -1.08
N ASP A 41 -7.43 -17.89 -0.78
CA ASP A 41 -6.26 -18.69 -0.42
C ASP A 41 -5.26 -18.74 -1.57
N TRP A 42 -5.75 -19.06 -2.78
CA TRP A 42 -4.96 -19.08 -4.02
C TRP A 42 -4.24 -17.75 -4.29
N TRP A 43 -4.92 -16.61 -4.14
CA TRP A 43 -4.26 -15.32 -4.30
C TRP A 43 -3.20 -15.07 -3.21
N ALA A 44 -3.53 -15.39 -1.95
CA ALA A 44 -2.68 -15.13 -0.79
C ALA A 44 -1.43 -16.02 -0.70
N GLU A 45 -1.29 -17.04 -1.56
CA GLU A 45 -0.04 -17.77 -1.78
C GLU A 45 1.09 -16.89 -2.33
N GLY A 46 0.78 -15.72 -2.90
CA GLY A 46 1.75 -14.81 -3.51
C GLY A 46 2.21 -15.25 -4.91
N PHE A 47 2.80 -14.34 -5.68
CA PHE A 47 3.18 -14.57 -7.08
C PHE A 47 4.65 -14.19 -7.32
N GLY A 48 5.47 -15.18 -7.65
CA GLY A 48 6.90 -14.95 -7.87
C GLY A 48 7.59 -14.41 -6.62
N ALA A 49 8.06 -13.16 -6.68
CA ALA A 49 8.69 -12.47 -5.55
C ALA A 49 7.71 -11.58 -4.75
N VAL A 50 6.45 -11.49 -5.17
CA VAL A 50 5.42 -10.72 -4.47
C VAL A 50 4.85 -11.57 -3.34
N GLU A 51 5.09 -11.13 -2.11
CA GLU A 51 4.49 -11.67 -0.89
C GLU A 51 3.58 -10.62 -0.27
N HIS A 52 2.39 -11.04 0.18
CA HIS A 52 1.43 -10.14 0.82
C HIS A 52 1.52 -10.22 2.32
N SER A 53 1.75 -9.07 2.97
CA SER A 53 1.71 -8.98 4.42
C SER A 53 0.35 -9.42 4.98
N LEU A 54 0.31 -9.89 6.23
CA LEU A 54 -0.95 -10.25 6.90
C LEU A 54 -1.95 -9.07 6.93
N GLU A 55 -1.42 -7.85 7.08
CA GLU A 55 -2.21 -6.63 7.02
C GLU A 55 -2.78 -6.37 5.62
N THR A 56 -1.99 -6.56 4.56
CA THR A 56 -2.50 -6.47 3.18
C THR A 56 -3.61 -7.48 2.94
N GLN A 57 -3.39 -8.75 3.33
CA GLN A 57 -4.38 -9.81 3.18
C GLN A 57 -5.70 -9.45 3.88
N GLU A 58 -5.64 -8.98 5.13
CA GLU A 58 -6.83 -8.57 5.87
C GLU A 58 -7.62 -7.47 5.14
N ARG A 59 -6.92 -6.42 4.73
CA ARG A 59 -7.49 -5.25 4.06
C ARG A 59 -8.10 -5.61 2.70
N VAL A 60 -7.40 -6.42 1.92
CA VAL A 60 -7.88 -6.93 0.62
C VAL A 60 -9.11 -7.80 0.79
N PHE A 61 -9.16 -8.67 1.79
CA PHE A 61 -10.34 -9.50 2.05
C PHE A 61 -11.55 -8.66 2.44
N ARG A 62 -11.38 -7.62 3.27
CA ARG A 62 -12.47 -6.67 3.55
C ARG A 62 -12.94 -5.92 2.30
N MET A 63 -12.01 -5.45 1.46
CA MET A 63 -12.36 -4.83 0.18
C MET A 63 -13.13 -5.82 -0.71
N ALA A 64 -12.70 -7.08 -0.79
CA ALA A 64 -13.37 -8.10 -1.57
C ALA A 64 -14.82 -8.31 -1.10
N GLU A 65 -15.08 -8.35 0.20
CA GLU A 65 -16.46 -8.44 0.73
C GLU A 65 -17.31 -7.22 0.37
N GLN A 66 -16.73 -6.02 0.41
CA GLN A 66 -17.44 -4.81 -0.03
C GLN A 66 -17.75 -4.84 -1.53
N LEU A 67 -16.82 -5.30 -2.35
CA LEU A 67 -17.00 -5.45 -3.80
C LEU A 67 -18.03 -6.54 -4.14
N VAL A 68 -18.05 -7.65 -3.39
CA VAL A 68 -19.09 -8.69 -3.47
C VAL A 68 -20.46 -8.12 -3.13
N GLY A 69 -20.56 -7.28 -2.10
CA GLY A 69 -21.78 -6.53 -1.79
C GLY A 69 -22.26 -5.62 -2.92
N ARG A 70 -21.36 -5.20 -3.82
CA ARG A 70 -21.66 -4.40 -5.02
C ARG A 70 -21.89 -5.26 -6.28
N GLY A 71 -21.91 -6.59 -6.14
CA GLY A 71 -22.16 -7.54 -7.22
C GLY A 71 -20.92 -7.99 -8.00
N ILE A 72 -19.70 -7.61 -7.57
CA ILE A 72 -18.46 -8.10 -8.17
C ILE A 72 -18.12 -9.47 -7.58
N VAL A 73 -17.91 -10.45 -8.44
CA VAL A 73 -17.57 -11.81 -8.00
C VAL A 73 -16.19 -11.83 -7.36
N ARG A 74 -16.05 -12.44 -6.17
CA ARG A 74 -14.77 -12.51 -5.42
C ARG A 74 -13.62 -13.07 -6.25
N LEU A 75 -13.87 -14.10 -7.05
CA LEU A 75 -12.89 -14.66 -7.98
C LEU A 75 -12.34 -13.61 -8.95
N ALA A 76 -13.17 -12.69 -9.44
CA ALA A 76 -12.71 -11.60 -10.32
C ALA A 76 -11.78 -10.64 -9.57
N VAL A 77 -12.06 -10.35 -8.29
CA VAL A 77 -11.19 -9.53 -7.44
C VAL A 77 -9.82 -10.21 -7.26
N CYS A 78 -9.81 -11.47 -6.83
CA CYS A 78 -8.57 -12.24 -6.63
C CYS A 78 -7.78 -12.41 -7.93
N ALA A 79 -8.45 -12.64 -9.06
CA ALA A 79 -7.80 -12.76 -10.36
C ALA A 79 -7.17 -11.44 -10.81
N ALA A 80 -7.87 -10.31 -10.65
CA ALA A 80 -7.32 -8.99 -11.01
C ALA A 80 -6.09 -8.64 -10.17
N LEU A 81 -6.13 -8.91 -8.85
CA LEU A 81 -4.99 -8.72 -7.96
C LEU A 81 -3.79 -9.58 -8.38
N ARG A 82 -4.03 -10.86 -8.69
CA ARG A 82 -2.99 -11.77 -9.17
C ARG A 82 -2.32 -11.30 -10.47
N GLN A 83 -3.09 -10.73 -11.39
CA GLN A 83 -2.53 -10.14 -12.62
C GLN A 83 -1.67 -8.92 -12.30
N ALA A 84 -2.09 -8.08 -11.35
CA ALA A 84 -1.33 -6.92 -10.92
C ALA A 84 0.03 -7.31 -10.30
N ASP A 85 0.09 -8.40 -9.53
CA ASP A 85 1.35 -8.91 -8.98
C ASP A 85 2.37 -9.23 -10.09
N GLY A 86 1.90 -9.85 -11.18
CA GLY A 86 2.73 -10.14 -12.35
C GLY A 86 3.22 -8.89 -13.09
N VAL A 87 2.35 -7.89 -13.27
CA VAL A 87 2.71 -6.61 -13.91
C VAL A 87 3.77 -5.88 -13.10
N ALA A 88 3.61 -5.81 -11.77
CA ALA A 88 4.57 -5.16 -10.89
C ALA A 88 5.93 -5.87 -10.95
N GLN A 89 5.95 -7.20 -10.86
CA GLN A 89 7.20 -7.97 -10.90
C GLN A 89 7.98 -7.80 -12.21
N LEU A 90 7.30 -7.80 -13.36
CA LEU A 90 7.91 -7.57 -14.67
C LEU A 90 8.44 -6.13 -14.82
N SER A 91 7.73 -5.17 -14.25
CA SER A 91 8.05 -3.76 -14.37
C SER A 91 9.25 -3.37 -13.50
N THR A 92 9.39 -3.96 -12.31
CA THR A 92 10.55 -3.73 -11.41
C THR A 92 11.89 -4.07 -12.07
N GLY A 93 11.95 -5.06 -12.97
CA GLY A 93 13.16 -5.42 -13.70
C GLY A 93 13.54 -4.47 -14.85
N THR A 94 12.64 -3.59 -15.28
CA THR A 94 12.81 -2.78 -16.51
C THR A 94 13.14 -1.30 -16.24
N LEU A 95 13.15 -0.87 -14.98
CA LEU A 95 13.34 0.55 -14.57
C LEU A 95 14.79 1.09 -14.66
N HIS A 96 15.60 0.64 -15.63
CA HIS A 96 16.93 1.23 -15.84
C HIS A 96 16.89 2.53 -16.67
N GLU A 97 17.85 3.42 -16.38
CA GLU A 97 18.08 4.79 -16.86
C GLU A 97 17.26 5.29 -18.07
N GLY A 98 16.44 6.33 -17.86
CA GLY A 98 15.73 7.07 -18.91
C GLY A 98 14.23 6.83 -19.02
N ALA A 99 13.63 6.00 -18.15
CA ALA A 99 12.20 5.75 -18.13
C ALA A 99 11.40 6.99 -17.67
N LEU A 100 10.50 7.49 -18.51
CA LEU A 100 9.54 8.54 -18.15
C LEU A 100 8.51 7.97 -17.16
N GLN A 101 8.45 8.53 -15.96
CA GLN A 101 7.54 8.09 -14.90
C GLN A 101 6.38 9.09 -14.72
N THR A 102 5.19 8.61 -14.36
CA THR A 102 3.98 9.43 -14.33
C THR A 102 3.62 9.83 -12.89
N ARG A 103 3.30 11.11 -12.67
CA ARG A 103 2.84 11.68 -11.39
C ARG A 103 1.32 11.52 -11.18
N HIS A 104 0.56 11.51 -12.27
CA HIS A 104 -0.89 11.37 -12.27
C HIS A 104 -1.32 10.09 -12.99
N LEU A 105 -1.94 9.17 -12.27
CA LEU A 105 -2.53 7.98 -12.87
C LEU A 105 -4.02 8.21 -13.08
N TYR A 106 -4.41 8.33 -14.35
CA TYR A 106 -5.80 8.48 -14.74
C TYR A 106 -6.37 7.09 -15.05
N LEU A 107 -7.36 6.66 -14.25
CA LEU A 107 -8.17 5.51 -14.61
C LEU A 107 -8.98 5.89 -15.87
N GLN A 108 -9.07 5.01 -16.88
CA GLN A 108 -9.64 5.25 -18.22
C GLN A 108 -8.77 5.93 -19.31
N GLY A 109 -7.43 5.90 -19.20
CA GLY A 109 -6.55 6.16 -20.36
C GLY A 109 -6.63 7.56 -20.97
N ARG A 110 -6.99 8.58 -20.17
CA ARG A 110 -6.91 9.99 -20.60
C ARG A 110 -5.51 10.26 -21.16
N ALA A 111 -5.45 10.95 -22.30
CA ALA A 111 -4.18 11.32 -22.92
C ALA A 111 -3.29 12.07 -21.91
N LEU A 112 -2.14 11.46 -21.61
CA LEU A 112 -1.12 12.00 -20.71
C LEU A 112 -0.56 13.30 -21.29
N ARG A 113 -0.35 14.29 -20.44
CA ARG A 113 0.30 15.56 -20.79
C ARG A 113 1.79 15.47 -20.48
N SER A 114 2.59 16.30 -21.15
CA SER A 114 4.03 16.42 -20.85
C SER A 114 4.31 16.68 -19.37
N ASP A 115 3.43 17.44 -18.73
CA ASP A 115 3.58 17.86 -17.32
C ASP A 115 3.20 16.75 -16.33
N ASP A 116 2.57 15.67 -16.80
CA ASP A 116 2.29 14.48 -15.98
C ASP A 116 3.56 13.62 -15.78
N TYR A 117 4.63 13.87 -16.55
CA TYR A 117 5.85 13.06 -16.53
C TYR A 117 6.98 13.68 -15.71
N ARG A 118 7.70 12.84 -14.96
CA ARG A 118 8.99 13.12 -14.33
C ARG A 118 10.07 12.28 -15.02
N ARG A 119 11.22 12.89 -15.32
CA ARG A 119 12.34 12.24 -16.03
C ARG A 119 13.20 11.34 -15.14
N ASP A 120 13.30 11.66 -13.87
CA ASP A 120 14.16 10.94 -12.94
C ASP A 120 13.34 9.93 -12.12
N PRO A 121 13.83 8.69 -11.94
CA PRO A 121 13.22 7.73 -11.04
C PRO A 121 13.12 8.29 -9.63
N TRP A 122 11.91 8.36 -9.08
CA TRP A 122 11.68 9.02 -7.79
C TRP A 122 11.11 8.11 -6.70
N SER A 123 10.56 6.94 -7.05
CA SER A 123 10.13 5.93 -6.07
C SER A 123 10.15 4.53 -6.67
N SER A 124 10.53 3.54 -5.85
CA SER A 124 10.52 2.13 -6.21
C SER A 124 9.10 1.53 -6.18
N SER A 125 8.16 2.23 -5.55
CA SER A 125 6.75 1.86 -5.41
C SER A 125 5.91 2.06 -6.68
N LEU A 126 6.44 2.74 -7.71
CA LEU A 126 5.65 3.12 -8.90
C LEU A 126 5.07 1.94 -9.70
N PRO A 127 5.81 0.83 -9.93
CA PRO A 127 5.22 -0.36 -10.53
C PRO A 127 4.03 -0.91 -9.75
N ALA A 128 4.15 -0.97 -8.42
CA ALA A 128 3.07 -1.43 -7.54
C ALA A 128 1.87 -0.48 -7.58
N ALA A 129 2.13 0.84 -7.58
CA ALA A 129 1.09 1.86 -7.72
C ALA A 129 0.32 1.75 -9.05
N ALA A 130 1.05 1.60 -10.16
CA ALA A 130 0.46 1.44 -11.48
C ALA A 130 -0.35 0.13 -11.59
N ALA A 131 0.19 -0.98 -11.09
CA ALA A 131 -0.49 -2.26 -11.07
C ALA A 131 -1.77 -2.22 -10.21
N GLY A 132 -1.72 -1.62 -9.02
CA GLY A 132 -2.88 -1.43 -8.15
C GLY A 132 -3.96 -0.54 -8.79
N CYS A 133 -3.58 0.50 -9.53
CA CYS A 133 -4.52 1.30 -10.33
C CYS A 133 -5.26 0.44 -11.38
N GLY A 134 -4.54 -0.45 -12.06
CA GLY A 134 -5.12 -1.36 -13.06
C GLY A 134 -6.17 -2.30 -12.48
N VAL A 135 -6.02 -2.74 -11.22
CA VAL A 135 -7.04 -3.53 -10.51
C VAL A 135 -8.33 -2.75 -10.36
N ILE A 136 -8.25 -1.50 -9.90
CA ILE A 136 -9.42 -0.65 -9.69
C ILE A 136 -10.11 -0.31 -11.01
N ASP A 137 -9.35 -0.03 -12.07
CA ASP A 137 -9.91 0.19 -13.40
C ASP A 137 -10.70 -1.04 -13.90
N THR A 138 -10.10 -2.23 -13.73
CA THR A 138 -10.70 -3.51 -14.15
C THR A 138 -11.99 -3.83 -13.39
N LEU A 139 -11.98 -3.69 -12.05
CA LEU A 139 -13.07 -4.17 -11.21
C LEU A 139 -14.25 -3.20 -11.14
N LEU A 140 -13.97 -1.89 -11.16
CA LEU A 140 -14.98 -0.89 -10.89
C LEU A 140 -15.40 -0.10 -12.12
N SER A 141 -14.68 -0.25 -13.25
CA SER A 141 -14.86 0.64 -14.42
C SER A 141 -15.00 2.09 -13.95
N ALA A 142 -14.16 2.49 -12.99
CA ALA A 142 -14.41 3.65 -12.15
C ALA A 142 -14.26 4.93 -12.98
N HIS A 143 -15.38 5.46 -13.45
CA HIS A 143 -15.41 6.68 -14.23
C HIS A 143 -14.95 7.83 -13.32
N GLY A 144 -13.78 8.39 -13.60
CA GLY A 144 -13.34 9.65 -13.01
C GLY A 144 -12.53 9.57 -11.71
N ILE A 145 -12.06 8.40 -11.27
CA ILE A 145 -11.04 8.36 -10.20
C ILE A 145 -9.69 8.82 -10.78
N VAL A 146 -9.13 9.89 -10.21
CA VAL A 146 -7.79 10.39 -10.49
C VAL A 146 -6.89 10.08 -9.30
N VAL A 147 -5.84 9.29 -9.53
CA VAL A 147 -4.83 8.98 -8.52
C VAL A 147 -3.66 9.95 -8.68
N ASN A 148 -3.43 10.77 -7.66
CA ASN A 148 -2.31 11.70 -7.59
C ASN A 148 -1.20 11.09 -6.73
N LEU A 149 -0.11 10.70 -7.37
CA LEU A 149 1.10 10.26 -6.70
C LEU A 149 1.96 11.50 -6.40
N LEU A 150 2.22 11.77 -5.13
CA LEU A 150 3.05 12.90 -4.72
C LEU A 150 4.33 12.41 -4.04
N PRO A 151 5.49 12.92 -4.45
CA PRO A 151 6.69 12.80 -3.66
C PRO A 151 6.61 13.75 -2.45
N PRO A 152 7.31 13.42 -1.36
CA PRO A 152 7.20 14.15 -0.09
C PRO A 152 7.71 15.59 -0.19
N ASP A 153 8.76 15.83 -0.97
CA ASP A 153 9.32 17.17 -1.24
C ASP A 153 8.28 18.11 -1.89
N ALA A 154 7.58 17.63 -2.91
CA ALA A 154 6.54 18.40 -3.58
C ALA A 154 5.33 18.64 -2.68
N PHE A 155 5.02 17.70 -1.79
CA PHE A 155 3.90 17.82 -0.86
C PHE A 155 4.17 18.89 0.21
N GLU A 156 5.35 18.86 0.85
CA GLU A 156 5.78 19.86 1.83
C GLU A 156 5.91 21.25 1.20
N GLU A 157 6.43 21.35 -0.02
CA GLU A 157 6.49 22.62 -0.76
C GLU A 157 5.08 23.19 -1.04
N GLN A 158 4.12 22.33 -1.38
CA GLN A 158 2.73 22.75 -1.59
C GLN A 158 2.05 23.19 -0.29
N LEU A 159 2.26 22.47 0.82
CA LEU A 159 1.79 22.86 2.15
C LEU A 159 2.38 24.21 2.59
N GLY A 160 3.70 24.38 2.46
CA GLY A 160 4.42 25.58 2.86
C GLY A 160 4.04 26.82 2.06
N ARG A 161 3.80 26.68 0.76
CA ARG A 161 3.38 27.80 -0.12
C ARG A 161 1.98 28.32 0.18
N ALA A 162 1.12 27.47 0.72
CA ALA A 162 -0.31 27.67 0.59
C ALA A 162 -1.02 27.90 1.94
N GLY A 163 -0.32 27.73 3.06
CA GLY A 163 -0.81 27.99 4.41
C GLY A 163 -2.05 27.14 4.77
N GLN A 164 -2.70 27.42 5.90
CA GLN A 164 -3.91 26.70 6.35
C GLN A 164 -5.12 26.83 5.38
N ARG A 165 -5.00 27.61 4.31
CA ARG A 165 -6.08 27.95 3.37
C ARG A 165 -6.12 27.05 2.13
N TRP A 166 -5.15 26.15 1.95
CA TRP A 166 -5.00 25.35 0.72
C TRP A 166 -5.49 23.92 0.81
N LEU A 167 -6.10 23.49 1.92
CA LEU A 167 -6.68 22.15 1.97
C LEU A 167 -7.75 22.04 0.88
N PRO A 168 -7.52 21.28 -0.21
CA PRO A 168 -8.55 21.11 -1.22
C PRO A 168 -9.73 20.42 -0.55
N GLN A 169 -10.97 20.90 -0.76
CA GLN A 169 -12.10 20.14 -0.23
C GLN A 169 -12.05 18.70 -0.75
N PRO A 170 -12.45 17.70 0.05
CA PRO A 170 -12.61 16.33 -0.42
C PRO A 170 -13.36 16.32 -1.75
N GLN A 171 -12.74 15.77 -2.79
CA GLN A 171 -13.34 15.70 -4.12
C GLN A 171 -13.69 14.25 -4.41
N GLU A 172 -14.94 14.02 -4.79
CA GLU A 172 -15.37 12.74 -5.36
C GLU A 172 -14.42 12.35 -6.49
N GLY A 173 -14.02 11.07 -6.51
CA GLY A 173 -13.12 10.56 -7.54
C GLY A 173 -11.66 11.04 -7.45
N ARG A 174 -11.15 11.40 -6.27
CA ARG A 174 -9.70 11.65 -6.10
C ARG A 174 -9.09 10.80 -5.01
N ALA A 175 -8.00 10.11 -5.33
CA ALA A 175 -7.12 9.47 -4.36
C ALA A 175 -5.77 10.19 -4.37
N ILE A 176 -5.32 10.65 -3.21
CA ILE A 176 -4.00 11.27 -3.03
C ILE A 176 -3.13 10.27 -2.30
N ILE A 177 -1.97 9.93 -2.88
CA ILE A 177 -1.04 8.98 -2.29
C ILE A 177 0.36 9.62 -2.23
N LEU A 178 0.93 9.62 -1.03
CA LEU A 178 2.29 10.05 -0.73
C LEU A 178 3.19 8.81 -0.74
N LEU A 179 4.28 8.85 -1.50
CA LEU A 179 5.28 7.79 -1.51
C LEU A 179 6.43 8.20 -0.58
N ASP A 180 6.36 7.87 0.70
CA ASP A 180 7.36 8.29 1.69
C ASP A 180 7.35 7.44 2.97
N GLU A 181 8.56 7.15 3.46
CA GLU A 181 8.85 6.47 4.73
C GLU A 181 9.05 7.46 5.91
N THR A 182 9.18 8.76 5.65
CA THR A 182 9.58 9.78 6.64
C THR A 182 8.47 10.71 7.13
N LEU A 183 7.31 10.71 6.48
CA LEU A 183 6.19 11.58 6.83
C LEU A 183 5.64 11.30 8.24
N ARG A 184 5.54 12.36 9.05
CA ARG A 184 4.91 12.30 10.37
C ARG A 184 3.40 12.37 10.25
N LEU A 185 2.72 11.25 10.53
CA LEU A 185 1.25 11.16 10.50
C LEU A 185 0.55 12.22 11.35
N ASP A 186 1.14 12.59 12.49
CA ASP A 186 0.59 13.64 13.35
C ASP A 186 0.65 15.02 12.70
N HIS A 187 1.69 15.28 11.89
CA HIS A 187 1.79 16.51 11.11
C HIS A 187 0.69 16.58 10.04
N LEU A 188 0.43 15.46 9.36
CA LEU A 188 -0.67 15.37 8.39
C LEU A 188 -2.03 15.64 9.06
N ARG A 189 -2.28 15.01 10.21
CA ARG A 189 -3.53 15.20 10.96
C ARG A 189 -3.70 16.64 11.45
N ALA A 190 -2.63 17.24 11.98
CA ALA A 190 -2.64 18.64 12.43
C ALA A 190 -2.94 19.62 11.28
N ASN A 191 -2.60 19.24 10.04
CA ASN A 191 -2.91 20.00 8.84
C ASN A 191 -4.22 19.58 8.16
N GLY A 192 -5.13 18.85 8.83
CA GLY A 192 -6.46 18.56 8.26
C GLY A 192 -6.49 17.43 7.23
N PHE A 193 -5.54 16.50 7.27
CA PHE A 193 -5.58 15.25 6.52
C PHE A 193 -6.01 14.06 7.41
N ASP A 194 -6.56 13.04 6.78
CA ASP A 194 -6.84 11.72 7.39
C ASP A 194 -5.95 10.65 6.74
N PRO A 195 -4.73 10.44 7.29
CA PRO A 195 -3.76 9.55 6.66
C PRO A 195 -4.07 8.08 6.96
N ILE A 196 -3.96 7.24 5.92
CA ILE A 196 -3.90 5.79 6.01
C ILE A 196 -2.54 5.29 5.50
N THR A 197 -1.84 4.49 6.30
CA THR A 197 -0.57 3.89 5.89
C THR A 197 -0.79 2.53 5.26
N PHE A 198 0.01 2.16 4.26
CA PHE A 198 -0.02 0.84 3.64
C PHE A 198 1.33 0.47 3.03
N ASP A 199 1.46 -0.79 2.62
CA ASP A 199 2.68 -1.34 2.04
C ASP A 199 2.94 -0.74 0.64
N GLY A 200 4.05 -0.02 0.49
CA GLY A 200 4.44 0.65 -0.75
C GLY A 200 5.06 -0.26 -1.80
N VAL A 201 5.38 -1.52 -1.48
CA VAL A 201 5.91 -2.47 -2.47
C VAL A 201 4.87 -3.47 -2.96
N ASP A 202 3.71 -3.51 -2.30
CA ASP A 202 2.64 -4.48 -2.56
C ASP A 202 1.55 -3.88 -3.48
N PRO A 203 1.37 -4.39 -4.72
CA PRO A 203 0.33 -3.91 -5.65
C PRO A 203 -1.08 -4.02 -5.08
N ALA A 204 -1.34 -5.06 -4.28
CA ALA A 204 -2.65 -5.29 -3.69
C ALA A 204 -2.95 -4.27 -2.58
N ALA A 205 -1.93 -3.80 -1.88
CA ALA A 205 -2.05 -2.73 -0.90
C ALA A 205 -2.40 -1.40 -1.57
N PHE A 206 -1.83 -1.10 -2.75
CA PHE A 206 -2.25 0.06 -3.55
C PHE A 206 -3.69 -0.04 -4.04
N ALA A 207 -4.11 -1.20 -4.57
CA ALA A 207 -5.49 -1.41 -5.00
C ALA A 207 -6.46 -1.12 -3.86
N TRP A 208 -6.22 -1.72 -2.68
CA TRP A 208 -7.01 -1.45 -1.48
C TRP A 208 -6.99 0.04 -1.08
N ALA A 209 -5.82 0.67 -1.05
CA ALA A 209 -5.71 2.06 -0.64
C ALA A 209 -6.48 3.00 -1.57
N ILE A 210 -6.40 2.80 -2.89
CA ILE A 210 -7.14 3.61 -3.86
C ILE A 210 -8.65 3.45 -3.65
N PHE A 211 -9.12 2.22 -3.47
CA PHE A 211 -10.53 1.93 -3.19
C PHE A 211 -11.03 2.61 -1.91
N GLU A 212 -10.28 2.47 -0.81
CA GLU A 212 -10.60 3.06 0.49
C GLU A 212 -10.58 4.59 0.44
N LEU A 213 -9.57 5.19 -0.18
CA LEU A 213 -9.45 6.65 -0.32
C LEU A 213 -10.59 7.23 -1.15
N ALA A 214 -10.97 6.56 -2.24
CA ALA A 214 -12.08 6.99 -3.08
C ALA A 214 -13.41 6.95 -2.31
N ALA A 215 -13.67 5.88 -1.55
CA ALA A 215 -14.86 5.77 -0.71
C ALA A 215 -14.91 6.86 0.37
N ARG A 216 -13.80 7.09 1.08
CA ARG A 216 -13.72 8.17 2.08
C ARG A 216 -13.90 9.56 1.48
N ALA A 217 -13.37 9.80 0.29
CA ALA A 217 -13.50 11.08 -0.39
C ALA A 217 -14.96 11.35 -0.78
N GLU A 218 -15.67 10.32 -1.27
CA GLU A 218 -17.09 10.37 -1.58
C GLU A 218 -17.95 10.60 -0.34
N ASP A 219 -17.69 9.88 0.76
CA ASP A 219 -18.38 10.07 2.03
C ASP A 219 -18.18 11.49 2.58
N ALA A 220 -16.93 11.98 2.56
CA ALA A 220 -16.58 13.31 3.03
C ALA A 220 -17.24 14.41 2.16
N ALA A 221 -17.26 14.24 0.84
CA ALA A 221 -17.93 15.15 -0.08
C ALA A 221 -19.46 15.15 0.13
N THR A 222 -20.07 13.98 0.33
CA THR A 222 -21.50 13.86 0.62
C THR A 222 -21.86 14.56 1.92
N GLN A 223 -21.05 14.38 2.97
CA GLN A 223 -21.30 14.99 4.28
C GLN A 223 -21.12 16.51 4.26
N LEU A 224 -20.20 17.05 3.43
CA LEU A 224 -20.06 18.49 3.20
C LEU A 224 -21.27 19.13 2.53
N ARG A 225 -22.12 18.35 1.84
CA ARG A 225 -23.38 18.83 1.27
C ARG A 225 -24.51 18.92 2.31
N CYS A 226 -24.33 18.38 3.51
CA CYS A 226 -25.31 18.48 4.59
C CYS A 226 -24.95 19.59 5.58
N ASP A 227 -25.93 20.45 5.90
CA ASP A 227 -25.81 21.48 6.94
C ASP A 227 -25.65 20.90 8.36
N CYS A 228 -25.82 19.57 8.51
CA CYS A 228 -25.71 18.84 9.75
C CYS A 228 -24.26 18.45 10.14
N HIS A 229 -23.28 18.67 9.25
CA HIS A 229 -21.88 18.34 9.50
C HIS A 229 -21.01 19.60 9.52
N PRO A 230 -19.83 19.56 10.17
CA PRO A 230 -18.87 20.66 10.11
C PRO A 230 -18.49 20.97 8.66
N GLY A 231 -18.40 22.27 8.32
CA GLY A 231 -18.04 22.74 6.98
C GLY A 231 -16.58 22.48 6.56
N ILE A 232 -15.81 21.76 7.37
CA ILE A 232 -14.45 21.31 7.07
C ILE A 232 -14.37 19.83 7.40
N ARG A 233 -13.81 19.05 6.46
CA ARG A 233 -13.60 17.61 6.63
C ARG A 233 -12.14 17.25 6.34
N PRO A 234 -11.54 16.35 7.16
CA PRO A 234 -10.22 15.84 6.86
C PRO A 234 -10.17 15.23 5.46
N ILE A 235 -9.10 15.51 4.72
CA ILE A 235 -8.92 14.97 3.38
C ILE A 235 -8.24 13.60 3.50
N PRO A 236 -8.85 12.52 2.99
CA PRO A 236 -8.22 11.21 3.03
C PRO A 236 -6.94 11.20 2.18
N VAL A 237 -5.86 10.68 2.74
CA VAL A 237 -4.57 10.57 2.06
C VAL A 237 -3.91 9.22 2.35
N GLY A 238 -3.38 8.56 1.31
CA GLY A 238 -2.61 7.34 1.45
C GLY A 238 -1.14 7.65 1.67
N VAL A 239 -0.48 6.91 2.55
CA VAL A 239 0.97 6.95 2.76
C VAL A 239 1.52 5.57 2.47
N ALA A 240 2.17 5.43 1.32
CA ALA A 240 2.83 4.22 0.90
C ALA A 240 4.19 4.14 1.58
N VAL A 241 4.36 3.16 2.46
CA VAL A 241 5.59 2.96 3.24
C VAL A 241 6.41 1.89 2.54
N GLU A 242 7.57 2.27 2.00
CA GLU A 242 8.57 1.30 1.56
C GLU A 242 9.20 0.68 2.82
N ARG A 243 9.06 -0.64 3.01
CA ARG A 243 9.87 -1.32 4.02
C ARG A 243 11.29 -1.33 3.50
N SER A 244 12.13 -0.43 4.01
CA SER A 244 13.55 -0.43 3.68
C SER A 244 14.11 -1.83 3.95
N SER A 245 14.76 -2.42 2.96
CA SER A 245 15.49 -3.69 3.02
C SER A 245 16.70 -3.64 3.96
N HIS A 246 16.75 -2.70 4.90
CA HIS A 246 17.69 -2.63 6.02
C HIS A 246 17.52 -3.78 7.05
N GLY A 247 16.60 -4.73 6.82
CA GLY A 247 16.62 -6.06 7.46
C GLY A 247 17.35 -7.15 6.66
N LEU A 248 17.67 -6.91 5.38
CA LEU A 248 18.27 -7.87 4.44
C LEU A 248 19.77 -7.66 4.21
N MET A 249 20.36 -6.59 4.74
CA MET A 249 21.82 -6.34 4.65
C MET A 249 22.63 -6.96 5.79
N ASN A 250 21.99 -7.59 6.79
CA ASN A 250 22.66 -8.28 7.91
C ASN A 250 22.47 -9.80 7.90
N ALA A 251 21.71 -10.34 6.95
CA ALA A 251 21.64 -11.78 6.71
C ALA A 251 22.29 -12.02 5.35
N GLU A 252 23.45 -12.67 5.34
CA GLU A 252 24.12 -13.11 4.12
C GLU A 252 23.10 -13.75 3.18
N TRP A 253 22.80 -13.07 2.08
CA TRP A 253 22.02 -13.62 0.99
C TRP A 253 22.83 -14.78 0.39
N ARG A 254 22.38 -16.01 0.67
CA ARG A 254 22.81 -17.21 -0.07
C ARG A 254 21.70 -17.57 -1.06
N PRO A 255 21.96 -17.51 -2.37
CA PRO A 255 20.94 -17.89 -3.35
C PRO A 255 20.54 -19.36 -3.17
N VAL A 256 19.22 -19.62 -3.28
CA VAL A 256 18.60 -20.95 -3.31
C VAL A 256 18.88 -21.62 -4.67
N THR A 257 20.14 -21.80 -4.99
CA THR A 257 20.61 -22.60 -6.13
C THR A 257 21.63 -23.65 -5.73
N SER A 258 21.91 -23.83 -4.44
CA SER A 258 22.88 -24.82 -3.94
C SER A 258 22.28 -26.02 -3.19
N LEU A 259 21.03 -26.39 -3.48
CA LEU A 259 20.44 -27.66 -3.00
C LEU A 259 20.01 -28.56 -4.16
N VAL A 260 20.75 -28.53 -5.27
CA VAL A 260 20.83 -29.69 -6.16
C VAL A 260 22.06 -30.48 -5.71
N PRO A 261 21.91 -31.67 -5.11
CA PRO A 261 23.04 -32.57 -4.96
C PRO A 261 23.51 -32.93 -6.38
N ALA A 262 24.67 -32.43 -6.75
CA ALA A 262 25.44 -33.03 -7.82
C ALA A 262 25.97 -34.37 -7.28
N ASP A 263 25.68 -35.40 -8.06
CA ASP A 263 26.34 -36.69 -8.13
C ASP A 263 25.76 -37.89 -7.35
N ALA A 264 25.49 -38.89 -8.19
CA ALA A 264 25.50 -40.32 -7.96
C ALA A 264 26.83 -40.83 -7.40
#